data_AF-A0A7Y6BVL6-F1
#
_entry.id   AF-A0A7Y6BVL6-F1
#
_cell.length_a   1.000
_cell.length_b   1.000
_cell.length_c   1.000
_cell.angle_alpha   90.00
_cell.angle_beta   90.00
_cell.angle_gamma   90.00
#
_symmetry.space_group_name_H-M   'P 1'
#
loop_
_entity.id
_entity.type
_entity.pdbx_description
1 polymer ?
#
loop_
_entity_poly.entity_id
_entity_poly.type
_entity_poly.pdbx_seq_one_letter_code
_entity_poly.pdbx_strand_id
1 'polypeptide(L)'
;MNKDLKFDYVSNITPAEFDDDVEVVINTEDDEIEAIMEETDWLEFEKPRFKNVRAKLGLILELIQHTDQILPNQEPPRTKYEMNGGIKKAIQRGAMLQEVEVFNLYFKFRSHLHGDGIALMYKSPSMNKECIILLPDNTELRIEKEKILYKNEAFQLVLKELMSPDSQSFLLENLNMLNLHERCAQSLQHEYGHVLNVREFEALDIMPYNAEAMYTWFGDFGYLDNVDKRYPVFGGISVWDKLHVMKESLVEDYRISLNIRTDRGKFILPNKFGFSGDFQNSEFLLEGVELMKRMLKGQLQVNARRPASSSDYDTIKAFHEVQQRRISSNWVAGTPSMTKDVISRDLEELRRSPYNQVAATK
;
A
#
# COMPACT_ATOMS: atom_id res chain seq x y z
N MET A 1 -26.65 -0.73 20.82
CA MET A 1 -26.39 -1.95 20.03
C MET A 1 -26.70 -1.62 18.58
N ASN A 2 -25.68 -1.36 17.77
CA ASN A 2 -25.87 -1.11 16.33
C ASN A 2 -25.59 -2.43 15.62
N LYS A 3 -26.66 -3.15 15.27
CA LYS A 3 -26.63 -4.32 14.39
C LYS A 3 -26.65 -3.75 12.98
N ASP A 4 -25.54 -3.80 12.26
CA ASP A 4 -25.45 -3.82 10.78
C ASP A 4 -23.99 -3.63 10.35
N LEU A 5 -23.22 -4.71 10.42
CA LEU A 5 -21.93 -4.82 9.72
C LEU A 5 -22.17 -5.67 8.47
N LYS A 6 -22.33 -5.02 7.32
CA LYS A 6 -22.46 -5.68 6.00
C LYS A 6 -21.06 -5.86 5.38
N PHE A 7 -20.80 -6.96 4.65
CA PHE A 7 -19.51 -7.22 4.00
C PHE A 7 -19.63 -7.92 2.63
N ASP A 8 -18.90 -7.43 1.64
CA ASP A 8 -18.79 -8.02 0.30
C ASP A 8 -17.39 -8.54 0.00
N TYR A 9 -17.31 -9.61 -0.80
CA TYR A 9 -16.06 -10.25 -1.19
C TYR A 9 -16.10 -10.69 -2.64
N VAL A 10 -14.94 -10.68 -3.28
CA VAL A 10 -14.70 -11.30 -4.59
C VAL A 10 -13.39 -12.07 -4.51
N SER A 11 -13.43 -13.30 -4.01
CA SER A 11 -12.52 -14.33 -4.54
C SER A 11 -13.34 -15.40 -5.20
N ASN A 12 -13.22 -15.41 -6.52
CA ASN A 12 -13.13 -16.58 -7.38
C ASN A 12 -12.98 -15.98 -8.78
N ILE A 13 -11.73 -15.73 -9.21
CA ILE A 13 -11.48 -15.41 -10.62
C ILE A 13 -11.52 -16.74 -11.38
N THR A 14 -12.72 -17.25 -11.59
CA THR A 14 -13.02 -18.17 -12.68
C THR A 14 -13.92 -17.42 -13.66
N PRO A 15 -13.61 -17.42 -14.97
CA PRO A 15 -14.45 -16.77 -15.96
C PRO A 15 -15.68 -17.63 -16.21
N ALA A 16 -16.62 -17.67 -15.29
CA ALA A 16 -17.97 -18.17 -15.50
C ALA A 16 -18.88 -17.80 -14.31
N GLU A 17 -19.98 -17.14 -14.68
CA GLU A 17 -21.28 -17.15 -14.01
C GLU A 17 -21.52 -16.17 -12.83
N PHE A 18 -22.63 -15.46 -13.00
CA PHE A 18 -23.26 -14.48 -12.12
C PHE A 18 -24.02 -15.17 -10.98
N ASP A 19 -24.41 -14.35 -9.99
CA ASP A 19 -25.41 -14.55 -8.92
C ASP A 19 -25.05 -15.40 -7.69
N ASP A 20 -24.95 -14.74 -6.54
CA ASP A 20 -26.08 -14.67 -5.59
C ASP A 20 -25.75 -13.70 -4.42
N ASP A 21 -26.61 -12.70 -4.21
CA ASP A 21 -26.63 -11.83 -3.02
C ASP A 21 -27.15 -12.60 -1.79
N VAL A 22 -26.62 -12.31 -0.59
CA VAL A 22 -27.27 -12.76 0.66
C VAL A 22 -27.14 -11.74 1.79
N GLU A 23 -28.28 -11.19 2.21
CA GLU A 23 -28.49 -10.61 3.54
C GLU A 23 -28.61 -11.72 4.59
N VAL A 24 -27.83 -11.66 5.67
CA VAL A 24 -27.98 -12.57 6.82
C VAL A 24 -28.85 -11.88 7.86
N VAL A 25 -30.13 -12.26 7.92
CA VAL A 25 -31.03 -11.97 9.04
C VAL A 25 -31.08 -13.22 9.92
N ILE A 26 -30.52 -13.14 11.13
CA ILE A 26 -30.61 -14.22 12.11
C ILE A 26 -31.96 -14.07 12.84
N ASN A 27 -32.94 -14.88 12.45
CA ASN A 27 -34.14 -15.13 13.24
C ASN A 27 -33.89 -16.37 14.11
N THR A 28 -33.95 -16.19 15.42
CA THR A 28 -33.94 -17.29 16.39
C THR A 28 -35.34 -17.44 16.97
N GLU A 29 -36.10 -18.42 16.49
CA GLU A 29 -37.22 -19.00 17.23
C GLU A 29 -37.11 -20.53 17.15
N ASP A 30 -36.83 -21.09 18.32
CA ASP A 30 -37.21 -22.38 18.93
C ASP A 30 -36.92 -23.74 18.26
N ASP A 31 -36.02 -24.47 18.93
CA ASP A 31 -36.19 -25.81 19.54
C ASP A 31 -36.93 -26.89 18.73
N GLU A 32 -36.16 -27.89 18.24
CA GLU A 32 -36.48 -29.34 18.12
C GLU A 32 -35.77 -30.03 16.92
N ILE A 33 -34.44 -29.99 16.78
CA ILE A 33 -33.71 -30.88 15.83
C ILE A 33 -32.33 -31.30 16.40
N GLU A 34 -32.26 -31.83 17.62
CA GLU A 34 -30.95 -32.01 18.28
C GLU A 34 -30.22 -33.34 17.98
N ALA A 35 -30.72 -34.22 17.09
CA ALA A 35 -30.14 -35.57 16.95
C ALA A 35 -29.86 -36.08 15.52
N ILE A 36 -30.09 -35.27 14.47
CA ILE A 36 -29.73 -35.61 13.07
C ILE A 36 -28.69 -34.60 12.50
N MET A 37 -28.36 -33.55 13.25
CA MET A 37 -27.52 -32.43 12.80
C MET A 37 -26.00 -32.71 12.87
N GLU A 38 -25.52 -33.63 13.72
CA GLU A 38 -24.08 -33.75 13.98
C GLU A 38 -23.23 -34.33 12.83
N GLU A 39 -23.78 -35.09 11.87
CA GLU A 39 -23.01 -35.54 10.69
C GLU A 39 -23.26 -34.68 9.43
N THR A 40 -24.41 -34.00 9.37
CA THR A 40 -24.80 -33.19 8.20
C THR A 40 -24.19 -31.79 8.25
N ASP A 41 -24.03 -31.21 9.44
CA ASP A 41 -23.52 -29.85 9.63
C ASP A 41 -22.03 -29.72 9.24
N TRP A 42 -21.18 -30.70 9.55
CA TRP A 42 -19.76 -30.66 9.17
C TRP A 42 -19.55 -30.58 7.65
N LEU A 43 -20.37 -31.31 6.89
CA LEU A 43 -20.36 -31.27 5.42
C LEU A 43 -20.89 -29.93 4.86
N GLU A 44 -21.82 -29.27 5.56
CA GLU A 44 -22.26 -27.92 5.20
C GLU A 44 -21.17 -26.87 5.46
N PHE A 45 -20.43 -26.97 6.57
CA PHE A 45 -19.30 -26.09 6.87
C PHE A 45 -18.12 -26.23 5.90
N GLU A 46 -18.05 -27.32 5.15
CA GLU A 46 -17.07 -27.50 4.09
C GLU A 46 -17.45 -26.84 2.75
N LYS A 47 -18.72 -26.42 2.58
CA LYS A 47 -19.15 -25.69 1.38
C LYS A 47 -18.33 -24.40 1.25
N PRO A 48 -17.92 -24.02 0.02
CA PRO A 48 -17.06 -22.84 -0.21
C PRO A 48 -17.57 -21.55 0.47
N ARG A 49 -18.90 -21.41 0.56
CA ARG A 49 -19.59 -20.29 1.20
C ARG A 49 -19.28 -20.17 2.70
N PHE A 50 -19.26 -21.26 3.46
CA PHE A 50 -18.97 -21.24 4.90
C PHE A 50 -17.47 -21.11 5.18
N LYS A 51 -16.61 -21.69 4.33
CA LYS A 51 -15.16 -21.46 4.37
C LYS A 51 -14.83 -19.96 4.23
N ASN A 52 -15.53 -19.26 3.33
CA ASN A 52 -15.37 -17.82 3.13
C ASN A 52 -15.82 -17.01 4.35
N VAL A 53 -16.95 -17.35 4.97
CA VAL A 53 -17.43 -16.65 6.19
C VAL A 53 -16.46 -16.87 7.36
N ARG A 54 -15.97 -18.10 7.54
CA ARG A 54 -15.01 -18.43 8.61
C ARG A 54 -13.66 -17.76 8.41
N ALA A 55 -13.13 -17.72 7.18
CA ALA A 55 -11.89 -17.03 6.88
C ALA A 55 -12.01 -15.52 7.15
N LYS A 56 -13.12 -14.89 6.77
CA LYS A 56 -13.39 -13.47 7.03
C LYS A 56 -13.53 -13.16 8.52
N LEU A 57 -14.31 -13.97 9.25
CA LEU A 57 -14.44 -13.83 10.71
C LEU A 57 -13.11 -14.08 11.41
N GLY A 58 -12.34 -15.07 10.96
CA GLY A 58 -10.99 -15.34 11.46
C GLY A 58 -10.07 -14.15 11.30
N LEU A 59 -10.03 -13.56 10.10
CA LEU A 59 -9.25 -12.34 9.84
C LEU A 59 -9.73 -11.16 10.70
N ILE A 60 -11.05 -10.94 10.82
CA ILE A 60 -11.57 -9.84 11.64
C ILE A 60 -11.19 -10.02 13.12
N LEU A 61 -11.31 -11.24 13.67
CA LEU A 61 -10.94 -11.53 15.06
C LEU A 61 -9.43 -11.46 15.30
N GLU A 62 -8.63 -11.69 14.25
CA GLU A 62 -7.18 -11.46 14.27
C GLU A 62 -6.87 -9.96 14.31
N LEU A 63 -7.55 -9.16 13.50
CA LEU A 63 -7.35 -7.72 13.39
C LEU A 63 -7.93 -6.93 14.58
N ILE A 64 -9.07 -7.35 15.11
CA ILE A 64 -9.84 -6.67 16.16
C ILE A 64 -10.22 -7.67 17.25
N GLN A 65 -9.83 -7.35 18.48
CA GLN A 65 -10.19 -8.12 19.68
C GLN A 65 -11.29 -7.45 20.51
N HIS A 66 -11.42 -6.12 20.40
CA HIS A 66 -12.38 -5.33 21.18
C HIS A 66 -13.04 -4.25 20.32
N THR A 67 -14.31 -3.93 20.60
CA THR A 67 -15.11 -2.99 19.80
C THR A 67 -14.60 -1.55 19.84
N ASP A 68 -13.85 -1.17 20.88
CA ASP A 68 -13.20 0.13 21.03
C ASP A 68 -12.03 0.33 20.03
N GLN A 69 -11.52 -0.75 19.43
CA GLN A 69 -10.53 -0.69 18.36
C GLN A 69 -11.15 -0.30 17.02
N ILE A 70 -12.48 -0.35 16.88
CA ILE A 70 -13.17 0.13 15.68
C ILE A 70 -13.25 1.65 15.78
N LEU A 71 -12.70 2.32 14.76
CA LEU A 71 -12.73 3.77 14.71
C LEU A 71 -14.14 4.25 14.34
N PRO A 72 -14.63 5.35 14.94
CA PRO A 72 -15.85 5.99 14.50
C PRO A 72 -15.62 6.56 13.10
N ASN A 73 -15.97 5.77 12.09
CA ASN A 73 -15.66 6.06 10.70
C ASN A 73 -16.79 6.84 10.04
N GLN A 74 -16.45 7.95 9.39
CA GLN A 74 -17.38 8.78 8.61
C GLN A 74 -17.30 8.48 7.10
N GLU A 75 -16.29 7.72 6.67
CA GLU A 75 -16.10 7.39 5.26
C GLU A 75 -16.92 6.16 4.86
N PRO A 76 -17.54 6.16 3.66
CA PRO A 76 -18.34 5.04 3.21
C PRO A 76 -17.47 3.81 2.93
N PRO A 77 -18.02 2.59 3.09
CA PRO A 77 -17.37 1.39 2.58
C PRO A 77 -17.21 1.47 1.07
N ARG A 78 -16.12 0.89 0.54
CA ARG A 78 -15.92 0.82 -0.92
C ARG A 78 -16.96 -0.10 -1.54
N THR A 79 -17.45 0.27 -2.71
CA THR A 79 -18.50 -0.49 -3.41
C THR A 79 -17.91 -1.69 -4.14
N LYS A 80 -18.71 -2.75 -4.36
CA LYS A 80 -18.32 -3.88 -5.24
C LYS A 80 -17.89 -3.39 -6.64
N TYR A 81 -18.57 -2.38 -7.17
CA TYR A 81 -18.27 -1.78 -8.47
C TYR A 81 -16.86 -1.19 -8.51
N GLU A 82 -16.51 -0.35 -7.52
CA GLU A 82 -15.17 0.21 -7.36
C GLU A 82 -14.10 -0.90 -7.30
N MET A 83 -14.32 -1.88 -6.43
CA MET A 83 -13.36 -2.96 -6.20
C MET A 83 -13.14 -3.82 -7.44
N ASN A 84 -14.21 -4.32 -8.05
CA ASN A 84 -14.12 -5.22 -9.20
C ASN A 84 -13.47 -4.53 -10.40
N GLY A 85 -13.82 -3.26 -10.62
CA GLY A 85 -13.17 -2.43 -11.63
C GLY A 85 -11.68 -2.20 -11.32
N GLY A 86 -11.34 -1.95 -10.05
CA GLY A 86 -9.97 -1.78 -9.59
C GLY A 86 -9.11 -3.03 -9.75
N ILE A 87 -9.60 -4.19 -9.30
CA ILE A 87 -8.92 -5.49 -9.43
C ILE A 87 -8.66 -5.81 -10.90
N LYS A 88 -9.69 -5.69 -11.75
CA LYS A 88 -9.56 -5.94 -13.19
C LYS A 88 -8.48 -5.08 -13.83
N LYS A 89 -8.45 -3.78 -13.51
CA LYS A 89 -7.42 -2.86 -14.01
C LYS A 89 -6.03 -3.19 -13.48
N ALA A 90 -5.90 -3.49 -12.19
CA ALA A 90 -4.62 -3.83 -11.59
C ALA A 90 -3.99 -5.08 -12.24
N ILE A 91 -4.80 -6.13 -12.44
CA ILE A 91 -4.39 -7.36 -13.13
C ILE A 91 -4.05 -7.10 -14.60
N GLN A 92 -4.86 -6.30 -15.30
CA GLN A 92 -4.58 -5.92 -16.69
C GLN A 92 -3.22 -5.23 -16.84
N ARG A 93 -2.79 -4.45 -15.83
CA ARG A 93 -1.47 -3.83 -15.78
C ARG A 93 -0.34 -4.77 -15.35
N GLY A 94 -0.70 -5.97 -14.90
CA GLY A 94 0.19 -7.06 -14.54
C GLY A 94 0.62 -7.06 -13.08
N ALA A 95 -0.17 -6.47 -12.17
CA ALA A 95 -0.07 -6.82 -10.76
C ALA A 95 -0.60 -8.25 -10.56
N MET A 96 0.15 -9.10 -9.85
CA MET A 96 -0.22 -10.50 -9.66
C MET A 96 -1.14 -10.68 -8.46
N LEU A 97 -2.31 -10.03 -8.50
CA LEU A 97 -3.29 -10.08 -7.40
C LEU A 97 -3.87 -11.49 -7.19
N GLN A 98 -3.68 -12.42 -8.12
CA GLN A 98 -4.03 -13.84 -7.94
C GLN A 98 -3.19 -14.55 -6.87
N GLU A 99 -2.07 -13.97 -6.44
CA GLU A 99 -1.19 -14.54 -5.42
C GLU A 99 -1.55 -14.12 -3.99
N VAL A 100 -2.49 -13.19 -3.83
CA VAL A 100 -2.85 -12.57 -2.55
C VAL A 100 -4.37 -12.54 -2.39
N GLU A 101 -4.84 -12.57 -1.15
CA GLU A 101 -6.28 -12.44 -0.87
C GLU A 101 -6.66 -10.97 -0.74
N VAL A 102 -7.70 -10.52 -1.44
CA VAL A 102 -8.18 -9.14 -1.36
C VAL A 102 -9.45 -9.07 -0.52
N PHE A 103 -9.40 -8.31 0.57
CA PHE A 103 -10.52 -8.05 1.47
C PHE A 103 -11.01 -6.62 1.35
N ASN A 104 -12.29 -6.40 1.60
CA ASN A 104 -12.88 -5.08 1.73
C ASN A 104 -13.60 -4.96 3.06
N LEU A 105 -13.09 -4.08 3.92
CA LEU A 105 -13.67 -3.81 5.22
C LEU A 105 -14.57 -2.58 5.17
N TYR A 106 -15.57 -2.61 6.04
CA TYR A 106 -16.62 -1.59 6.11
C TYR A 106 -16.39 -0.61 7.26
N PHE A 107 -15.28 -0.80 7.99
CA PHE A 107 -14.86 0.02 9.10
C PHE A 107 -13.34 0.20 9.04
N LYS A 108 -12.88 1.26 9.69
CA LYS A 108 -11.47 1.47 10.02
C LYS A 108 -11.21 1.02 11.44
N PHE A 109 -9.96 0.71 11.75
CA PHE A 109 -9.60 0.20 13.06
C PHE A 109 -8.21 0.65 13.51
N ARG A 110 -7.98 0.62 14.80
CA ARG A 110 -6.66 0.80 15.40
C ARG A 110 -6.47 -0.25 16.48
N SER A 111 -5.65 -1.25 16.16
CA SER A 111 -5.34 -2.38 17.04
C SER A 111 -3.84 -2.53 17.18
N HIS A 112 -3.32 -3.76 17.10
CA HIS A 112 -1.90 -4.01 16.90
C HIS A 112 -1.42 -3.56 15.50
N LEU A 113 -2.36 -3.30 14.57
CA LEU A 113 -2.10 -2.69 13.27
C LEU A 113 -2.76 -1.31 13.15
N HIS A 114 -2.19 -0.49 12.27
CA HIS A 114 -2.76 0.80 11.86
C HIS A 114 -3.71 0.60 10.67
N GLY A 115 -4.99 0.39 10.95
CA GLY A 115 -6.05 0.25 9.96
C GLY A 115 -6.83 1.54 9.71
N ASP A 116 -6.17 2.70 9.81
CA ASP A 116 -6.74 4.03 9.65
C ASP A 116 -6.44 4.68 8.28
N GLY A 117 -5.66 4.00 7.43
CA GLY A 117 -5.39 4.36 6.04
C GLY A 117 -6.55 4.08 5.07
N ILE A 118 -6.22 3.88 3.80
CA ILE A 118 -7.18 3.55 2.73
C ILE A 118 -7.07 2.09 2.26
N ALA A 119 -5.92 1.48 2.49
CA ALA A 119 -5.65 0.08 2.29
C ALA A 119 -4.49 -0.32 3.21
N LEU A 120 -4.30 -1.62 3.42
CA LEU A 120 -3.10 -2.15 4.04
C LEU A 120 -2.78 -3.56 3.51
N MET A 121 -1.51 -3.89 3.46
CA MET A 121 -0.99 -5.23 3.27
C MET A 121 -0.84 -5.91 4.63
N TYR A 122 -1.26 -7.16 4.71
CA TYR A 122 -1.12 -7.98 5.91
C TYR A 122 -0.84 -9.44 5.58
N LYS A 123 0.17 -10.02 6.22
CA LYS A 123 0.47 -11.45 6.15
C LYS A 123 -0.14 -12.12 7.37
N SER A 124 -1.32 -12.68 7.19
CA SER A 124 -2.14 -13.26 8.25
C SER A 124 -1.50 -14.54 8.79
N PRO A 125 -1.14 -14.60 10.09
CA PRO A 125 -0.61 -15.82 10.70
C PRO A 125 -1.63 -16.95 10.73
N SER A 126 -2.92 -16.66 10.98
CA SER A 126 -3.95 -17.71 11.05
C SER A 126 -4.29 -18.32 9.68
N MET A 127 -4.28 -17.50 8.62
CA MET A 127 -4.57 -17.98 7.27
C MET A 127 -3.32 -18.50 6.54
N ASN A 128 -2.12 -18.14 7.03
CA ASN A 128 -0.85 -18.35 6.34
C ASN A 128 -0.90 -17.84 4.88
N LYS A 129 -1.50 -16.66 4.71
CA LYS A 129 -1.69 -16.00 3.41
C LYS A 129 -1.32 -14.53 3.49
N GLU A 130 -0.88 -14.00 2.36
CA GLU A 130 -0.70 -12.57 2.15
C GLU A 130 -2.03 -11.98 1.70
N CYS A 131 -2.41 -10.89 2.34
CA CYS A 131 -3.70 -10.25 2.19
C CYS A 131 -3.50 -8.78 1.86
N ILE A 132 -4.36 -8.24 1.02
CA ILE A 132 -4.54 -6.80 0.83
C ILE A 132 -5.93 -6.47 1.35
N ILE A 133 -6.00 -5.57 2.33
CA ILE A 133 -7.24 -5.16 2.96
C ILE A 133 -7.55 -3.74 2.52
N LEU A 134 -8.58 -3.58 1.70
CA LEU A 134 -9.15 -2.29 1.38
C LEU A 134 -9.98 -1.80 2.57
N LEU A 135 -9.73 -0.56 2.95
CA LEU A 135 -10.46 0.13 4.02
C LEU A 135 -11.48 1.10 3.41
N PRO A 136 -12.51 1.51 4.19
CA PRO A 136 -13.45 2.54 3.77
C PRO A 136 -12.73 3.82 3.32
N ASP A 137 -13.21 4.42 2.24
CA ASP A 137 -12.67 5.65 1.67
C ASP A 137 -13.76 6.34 0.84
N ASN A 138 -13.80 7.67 0.86
CA ASN A 138 -14.56 8.42 -0.14
C ASN A 138 -13.66 8.64 -1.37
N THR A 139 -13.55 7.61 -2.20
CA THR A 139 -12.60 7.57 -3.32
C THR A 139 -12.83 8.71 -4.32
N GLU A 140 -14.08 9.12 -4.57
CA GLU A 140 -14.39 10.23 -5.47
C GLU A 140 -13.84 11.56 -4.94
N LEU A 141 -14.13 11.87 -3.67
CA LEU A 141 -13.60 13.07 -3.02
C LEU A 141 -12.07 13.05 -2.96
N ARG A 142 -11.46 11.87 -2.74
CA ARG A 142 -10.01 11.72 -2.73
C ARG A 142 -9.41 12.04 -4.10
N ILE A 143 -10.00 11.52 -5.18
CA ILE A 143 -9.56 11.79 -6.55
C ILE A 143 -9.58 13.30 -6.83
N GLU A 144 -10.64 14.00 -6.42
CA GLU A 144 -10.74 15.45 -6.60
C GLU A 144 -9.63 16.18 -5.84
N LYS A 145 -9.42 15.84 -4.56
CA LYS A 145 -8.36 16.44 -3.73
C LYS A 145 -6.97 16.18 -4.30
N GLU A 146 -6.63 14.93 -4.62
CA GLU A 146 -5.33 14.56 -5.20
C GLU A 146 -5.08 15.31 -6.51
N LYS A 147 -6.08 15.40 -7.41
CA LYS A 147 -5.98 16.19 -8.64
C LYS A 147 -5.68 17.65 -8.36
N ILE A 148 -6.40 18.28 -7.43
CA ILE A 148 -6.20 19.71 -7.09
C ILE A 148 -4.78 19.92 -6.56
N LEU A 149 -4.33 19.08 -5.63
CA LEU A 149 -3.02 19.21 -5.00
C LEU A 149 -1.88 19.11 -6.02
N TYR A 150 -1.88 18.07 -6.86
CA TYR A 150 -0.81 17.89 -7.85
C TYR A 150 -0.85 18.94 -8.97
N LYS A 151 -2.05 19.39 -9.39
CA LYS A 151 -2.18 20.50 -10.35
C LYS A 151 -1.59 21.79 -9.79
N ASN A 152 -1.89 22.09 -8.52
CA ASN A 152 -1.38 23.28 -7.85
C ASN A 152 0.14 23.24 -7.69
N GLU A 153 0.70 22.10 -7.28
CA GLU A 153 2.16 21.98 -7.20
C GLU A 153 2.83 22.18 -8.57
N ALA A 154 2.33 21.50 -9.60
CA ALA A 154 2.89 21.62 -10.95
C ALA A 154 2.84 23.08 -11.45
N PHE A 155 1.72 23.77 -11.22
CA PHE A 155 1.60 25.19 -11.52
C PHE A 155 2.64 26.04 -10.78
N GLN A 156 2.82 25.80 -9.48
CA GLN A 156 3.83 26.51 -8.68
C GLN A 156 5.26 26.23 -9.14
N LEU A 157 5.57 25.00 -9.58
CA LEU A 157 6.89 24.66 -10.11
C LEU A 157 7.16 25.31 -11.47
N VAL A 158 6.16 25.38 -12.36
CA VAL A 158 6.27 26.09 -13.64
C VAL A 158 6.51 27.58 -13.43
N LEU A 159 5.77 28.23 -12.51
CA LEU A 159 5.99 29.65 -12.18
C LEU A 159 7.39 29.95 -11.64
N LYS A 160 8.04 28.96 -11.02
CA LYS A 160 9.41 29.05 -10.51
C LYS A 160 10.46 28.60 -11.53
N GLU A 161 10.06 28.27 -12.76
CA GLU A 161 10.93 27.71 -13.80
C GLU A 161 11.62 26.39 -13.40
N LEU A 162 11.03 25.66 -12.45
CA LEU A 162 11.52 24.37 -11.96
C LEU A 162 10.89 23.18 -12.69
N MET A 163 9.83 23.41 -13.46
CA MET A 163 9.15 22.39 -14.27
C MET A 163 8.85 22.95 -15.66
N SER A 164 9.06 22.14 -16.70
CA SER A 164 8.73 22.56 -18.07
C SER A 164 7.20 22.54 -18.31
N PRO A 165 6.66 23.48 -19.12
CA PRO A 165 5.24 23.49 -19.50
C PRO A 165 4.78 22.19 -20.20
N ASP A 166 5.67 21.55 -20.96
CA ASP A 166 5.38 20.27 -21.61
C ASP A 166 5.20 19.16 -20.57
N SER A 167 6.10 19.08 -19.59
CA SER A 167 5.97 18.14 -18.47
C SER A 167 4.68 18.37 -17.67
N GLN A 168 4.29 19.63 -17.48
CA GLN A 168 3.02 19.97 -16.84
C GLN A 168 1.84 19.44 -17.66
N SER A 169 1.86 19.63 -18.98
CA SER A 169 0.81 19.17 -19.88
C SER A 169 0.65 17.65 -19.83
N PHE A 170 1.76 16.90 -19.85
CA PHE A 170 1.74 15.45 -19.67
C PHE A 170 1.16 15.02 -18.31
N LEU A 171 1.52 15.69 -17.22
CA LEU A 171 0.93 15.43 -15.90
C LEU A 171 -0.58 15.66 -15.91
N LEU A 172 -1.06 16.77 -16.49
CA LEU A 172 -2.48 17.09 -16.54
C LEU A 172 -3.28 16.03 -17.32
N GLU A 173 -2.74 15.55 -18.44
CA GLU A 173 -3.33 14.44 -19.17
C GLU A 173 -3.41 13.16 -18.34
N ASN A 174 -2.33 12.82 -17.63
CA ASN A 174 -2.27 11.63 -16.80
C ASN A 174 -3.28 11.69 -15.65
N LEU A 175 -3.37 12.83 -14.96
CA LEU A 175 -4.34 13.04 -13.90
C LEU A 175 -5.78 12.92 -14.39
N ASN A 176 -6.07 13.30 -15.64
CA ASN A 176 -7.41 13.15 -16.21
C ASN A 176 -7.83 11.68 -16.41
N MET A 177 -6.87 10.74 -16.43
CA MET A 177 -7.18 9.31 -16.46
C MET A 177 -7.73 8.80 -15.13
N LEU A 178 -7.45 9.49 -14.02
CA LEU A 178 -7.83 9.05 -12.68
C LEU A 178 -9.37 9.10 -12.49
N ASN A 179 -9.95 7.92 -12.36
CA ASN A 179 -11.35 7.61 -12.04
C ASN A 179 -11.42 6.60 -10.87
N LEU A 180 -12.63 6.26 -10.44
CA LEU A 180 -12.88 5.34 -9.32
C LEU A 180 -12.07 4.03 -9.43
N HIS A 181 -12.15 3.36 -10.57
CA HIS A 181 -11.46 2.09 -10.81
C HIS A 181 -9.94 2.27 -10.88
N GLU A 182 -9.48 3.34 -11.52
CA GLU A 182 -8.06 3.66 -11.57
C GLU A 182 -7.49 3.88 -10.18
N ARG A 183 -8.15 4.68 -9.34
CA ARG A 183 -7.65 5.00 -8.02
C ARG A 183 -7.63 3.78 -7.10
N CYS A 184 -8.65 2.93 -7.19
CA CYS A 184 -8.69 1.64 -6.49
C CYS A 184 -7.58 0.70 -6.98
N ALA A 185 -7.36 0.62 -8.31
CA ALA A 185 -6.25 -0.15 -8.88
C ALA A 185 -4.89 0.33 -8.38
N GLN A 186 -4.67 1.65 -8.29
CA GLN A 186 -3.42 2.21 -7.75
C GLN A 186 -3.21 1.80 -6.28
N SER A 187 -4.25 1.76 -5.45
CA SER A 187 -4.14 1.25 -4.06
C SER A 187 -3.80 -0.24 -4.02
N LEU A 188 -4.46 -1.08 -4.83
CA LEU A 188 -4.14 -2.51 -4.89
C LEU A 188 -2.70 -2.77 -5.36
N GLN A 189 -2.23 -2.01 -6.35
CA GLN A 189 -0.88 -2.10 -6.88
C GLN A 189 0.17 -1.63 -5.87
N HIS A 190 -0.13 -0.57 -5.12
CA HIS A 190 0.70 -0.11 -4.01
C HIS A 190 0.83 -1.21 -2.95
N GLU A 191 -0.28 -1.76 -2.46
CA GLU A 191 -0.22 -2.79 -1.41
C GLU A 191 0.45 -4.08 -1.88
N TYR A 192 0.27 -4.46 -3.14
CA TYR A 192 1.03 -5.57 -3.71
C TYR A 192 2.54 -5.25 -3.78
N GLY A 193 2.94 -4.01 -4.03
CA GLY A 193 4.34 -3.59 -3.92
C GLY A 193 4.91 -3.78 -2.50
N HIS A 194 4.09 -3.60 -1.44
CA HIS A 194 4.52 -3.96 -0.08
C HIS A 194 4.69 -5.47 0.10
N VAL A 195 3.81 -6.30 -0.49
CA VAL A 195 3.99 -7.76 -0.51
C VAL A 195 5.33 -8.13 -1.13
N LEU A 196 5.63 -7.55 -2.29
CA LEU A 196 6.90 -7.74 -2.99
C LEU A 196 8.10 -7.35 -2.10
N ASN A 197 8.09 -6.15 -1.51
CA ASN A 197 9.16 -5.71 -0.61
C ASN A 197 9.39 -6.69 0.55
N VAL A 198 8.33 -7.21 1.18
CA VAL A 198 8.46 -8.20 2.25
C VAL A 198 9.08 -9.49 1.74
N ARG A 199 8.63 -10.01 0.59
CA ARG A 199 9.19 -11.21 -0.02
C ARG A 199 10.67 -11.05 -0.33
N GLU A 200 11.12 -9.90 -0.84
CA GLU A 200 12.54 -9.66 -1.12
C GLU A 200 13.39 -9.64 0.16
N PHE A 201 12.93 -8.94 1.20
CA PHE A 201 13.64 -8.97 2.49
C PHE A 201 13.70 -10.38 3.08
N GLU A 202 12.63 -11.15 2.96
CA GLU A 202 12.63 -12.57 3.35
C GLU A 202 13.60 -13.41 2.50
N ALA A 203 13.71 -13.17 1.18
CA ALA A 203 14.65 -13.86 0.30
C ALA A 203 16.12 -13.60 0.69
N LEU A 204 16.40 -12.37 1.13
CA LEU A 204 17.71 -11.90 1.56
C LEU A 204 18.01 -12.20 3.03
N ASP A 205 17.09 -12.89 3.72
CA ASP A 205 17.11 -13.13 5.16
C ASP A 205 17.26 -11.85 6.02
N ILE A 206 16.78 -10.72 5.49
CA ILE A 206 16.70 -9.45 6.22
C ILE A 206 15.48 -9.49 7.14
N MET A 207 15.72 -9.52 8.44
CA MET A 207 14.64 -9.54 9.44
C MET A 207 13.85 -8.22 9.44
N PRO A 208 12.53 -8.22 9.68
CA PRO A 208 11.71 -7.00 9.67
C PRO A 208 12.17 -5.89 10.63
N TYR A 209 12.85 -6.26 11.72
CA TYR A 209 13.40 -5.33 12.70
C TYR A 209 14.84 -4.90 12.40
N ASN A 210 15.52 -5.54 11.44
CA ASN A 210 16.90 -5.22 11.08
C ASN A 210 16.96 -4.02 10.11
N ALA A 211 16.68 -2.86 10.68
CA ALA A 211 16.65 -1.59 9.97
C ALA A 211 18.00 -1.22 9.34
N GLU A 212 19.13 -1.61 9.95
CA GLU A 212 20.47 -1.39 9.41
C GLU A 212 20.69 -2.15 8.09
N ALA A 213 20.32 -3.43 8.05
CA ALA A 213 20.45 -4.23 6.85
C ALA A 213 19.55 -3.71 5.73
N MET A 214 18.32 -3.29 6.05
CA MET A 214 17.44 -2.63 5.07
C MET A 214 18.05 -1.35 4.51
N TYR A 215 18.57 -0.48 5.38
CA TYR A 215 19.20 0.78 4.97
C TYR A 215 20.42 0.54 4.08
N THR A 216 21.26 -0.41 4.45
CA THR A 216 22.45 -0.82 3.68
C THR A 216 22.05 -1.35 2.31
N TRP A 217 21.03 -2.21 2.25
CA TRP A 217 20.49 -2.73 0.99
C TRP A 217 20.00 -1.62 0.05
N PHE A 218 19.29 -0.61 0.56
CA PHE A 218 18.91 0.56 -0.25
C PHE A 218 20.13 1.34 -0.76
N GLY A 219 21.17 1.49 0.06
CA GLY A 219 22.43 2.13 -0.30
C GLY A 219 23.20 1.37 -1.39
N ASP A 220 23.34 0.06 -1.24
CA ASP A 220 24.12 -0.80 -2.16
C ASP A 220 23.55 -0.81 -3.58
N PHE A 221 22.23 -0.71 -3.73
CA PHE A 221 21.60 -0.60 -5.04
C PHE A 221 21.67 0.82 -5.62
N GLY A 222 22.05 1.84 -4.83
CA GLY A 222 22.03 3.26 -5.22
C GLY A 222 20.64 3.90 -5.10
N TYR A 223 19.68 3.23 -4.46
CA TYR A 223 18.32 3.73 -4.33
C TYR A 223 18.22 4.88 -3.31
N LEU A 224 19.04 4.83 -2.26
CA LEU A 224 19.17 5.93 -1.29
C LEU A 224 19.53 7.24 -1.98
N ASP A 225 20.53 7.22 -2.87
CA ASP A 225 20.95 8.41 -3.63
C ASP A 225 19.88 8.87 -4.62
N ASN A 226 19.13 7.94 -5.24
CA ASN A 226 18.02 8.30 -6.12
C ASN A 226 16.89 9.01 -5.34
N VAL A 227 16.52 8.50 -4.16
CA VAL A 227 15.49 9.12 -3.31
C VAL A 227 15.94 10.48 -2.78
N ASP A 228 17.23 10.66 -2.42
CA ASP A 228 17.79 11.96 -2.01
C ASP A 228 17.60 13.04 -3.09
N LYS A 229 17.74 12.68 -4.37
CA LYS A 229 17.51 13.60 -5.50
C LYS A 229 16.03 13.98 -5.67
N ARG A 230 15.10 13.18 -5.14
CA ARG A 230 13.66 13.27 -5.39
C ARG A 230 12.85 13.81 -4.21
N TYR A 231 13.38 13.68 -2.99
CA TYR A 231 12.72 14.08 -1.76
C TYR A 231 13.39 15.33 -1.13
N PRO A 232 12.64 16.38 -0.78
CA PRO A 232 13.20 17.61 -0.22
C PRO A 232 13.95 17.41 1.11
N VAL A 233 15.23 17.79 1.13
CA VAL A 233 16.08 17.79 2.34
C VAL A 233 16.16 16.42 3.00
N PHE A 234 16.23 15.36 2.19
CA PHE A 234 16.21 13.97 2.66
C PHE A 234 17.30 13.67 3.71
N GLY A 235 18.52 14.17 3.53
CA GLY A 235 19.62 14.02 4.50
C GLY A 235 19.37 14.62 5.87
N GLY A 236 18.46 15.61 5.96
CA GLY A 236 18.11 16.31 7.19
C GLY A 236 17.01 15.64 8.02
N ILE A 237 16.36 14.58 7.53
CA ILE A 237 15.31 13.86 8.27
C ILE A 237 15.90 12.71 9.11
N SER A 238 15.14 12.20 10.07
CA SER A 238 15.58 11.09 10.92
C SER A 238 15.85 9.83 10.08
N VAL A 239 16.75 8.95 10.55
CA VAL A 239 17.04 7.71 9.80
C VAL A 239 15.82 6.80 9.64
N TRP A 240 14.91 6.80 10.61
CA TRP A 240 13.65 6.07 10.55
C TRP A 240 12.71 6.63 9.48
N ASP A 241 12.61 7.95 9.37
CA ASP A 241 11.84 8.60 8.31
C ASP A 241 12.48 8.34 6.94
N LYS A 242 13.82 8.33 6.84
CA LYS A 242 14.52 7.97 5.60
C LYS A 242 14.17 6.56 5.15
N LEU A 243 14.22 5.59 6.07
CA LEU A 243 13.82 4.21 5.80
C LEU A 243 12.37 4.11 5.37
N HIS A 244 11.47 4.82 6.05
CA HIS A 244 10.06 4.86 5.68
C HIS A 244 9.88 5.40 4.25
N VAL A 245 10.42 6.58 3.96
CA VAL A 245 10.35 7.21 2.64
C VAL A 245 10.94 6.29 1.56
N MET A 246 12.10 5.67 1.78
CA MET A 246 12.68 4.74 0.80
C MET A 246 11.79 3.52 0.55
N LYS A 247 11.21 2.92 1.59
CA LYS A 247 10.30 1.78 1.46
C LYS A 247 9.04 2.15 0.69
N GLU A 248 8.42 3.28 1.02
CA GLU A 248 7.22 3.78 0.36
C GLU A 248 7.49 4.20 -1.08
N SER A 249 8.59 4.92 -1.33
CA SER A 249 9.00 5.30 -2.68
C SER A 249 9.26 4.09 -3.56
N LEU A 250 9.85 3.01 -3.03
CA LEU A 250 10.09 1.77 -3.78
C LEU A 250 8.79 1.12 -4.23
N VAL A 251 7.79 1.09 -3.35
CA VAL A 251 6.44 0.58 -3.65
C VAL A 251 5.73 1.45 -4.68
N GLU A 252 5.84 2.77 -4.54
CA GLU A 252 5.27 3.72 -5.49
C GLU A 252 5.92 3.61 -6.88
N ASP A 253 7.24 3.41 -6.95
CA ASP A 253 7.95 3.18 -8.20
C ASP A 253 7.54 1.84 -8.84
N TYR A 254 7.31 0.79 -8.05
CA TYR A 254 6.69 -0.45 -8.53
C TYR A 254 5.32 -0.19 -9.16
N ARG A 255 4.42 0.46 -8.42
CA ARG A 255 3.08 0.83 -8.90
C ARG A 255 3.15 1.63 -10.20
N ILE A 256 4.01 2.64 -10.27
CA ILE A 256 4.19 3.49 -11.45
C ILE A 256 4.73 2.68 -12.63
N SER A 257 5.66 1.75 -12.39
CA SER A 257 6.24 0.91 -13.45
C SER A 257 5.19 0.08 -14.20
N LEU A 258 4.13 -0.36 -13.50
CA LEU A 258 3.02 -1.11 -14.10
C LEU A 258 2.25 -0.24 -15.09
N ASN A 259 2.04 1.04 -14.77
CA ASN A 259 1.36 2.01 -15.64
C ASN A 259 2.23 2.33 -16.87
N ILE A 260 3.54 2.56 -16.68
CA ILE A 260 4.48 2.89 -17.77
C ILE A 260 4.45 1.81 -18.85
N ARG A 261 4.38 0.53 -18.46
CA ARG A 261 4.33 -0.60 -19.39
C ARG A 261 3.05 -0.65 -20.22
N THR A 262 1.90 -0.32 -19.64
CA THR A 262 0.58 -0.49 -20.31
C THR A 262 0.01 0.77 -20.94
N ASP A 263 0.29 1.94 -20.35
CA ASP A 263 -0.37 3.20 -20.67
C ASP A 263 0.55 4.14 -21.46
N ARG A 264 1.34 3.60 -22.40
CA ARG A 264 2.28 4.35 -23.27
C ARG A 264 3.26 5.23 -22.48
N GLY A 265 3.77 4.73 -21.35
CA GLY A 265 4.72 5.46 -20.52
C GLY A 265 4.11 6.47 -19.54
N LYS A 266 2.77 6.49 -19.39
CA LYS A 266 2.10 7.43 -18.48
C LYS A 266 2.16 6.97 -17.02
N PHE A 267 2.43 7.90 -16.10
CA PHE A 267 2.25 7.72 -14.66
C PHE A 267 0.95 8.40 -14.24
N ILE A 268 -0.09 7.61 -13.94
CA ILE A 268 -1.46 8.15 -13.73
C ILE A 268 -1.57 8.93 -12.43
N LEU A 269 -1.00 8.38 -11.35
CA LEU A 269 -0.90 9.03 -10.05
C LEU A 269 0.59 9.20 -9.70
N PRO A 270 1.04 10.41 -9.33
CA PRO A 270 2.43 10.68 -8.94
C PRO A 270 2.90 9.89 -7.71
N ASN A 271 4.21 9.76 -7.54
CA ASN A 271 4.81 9.15 -6.34
C ASN A 271 4.53 10.04 -5.12
N LYS A 272 3.92 9.50 -4.06
CA LYS A 272 3.51 10.29 -2.89
C LYS A 272 4.64 11.07 -2.22
N PHE A 273 5.84 10.52 -2.20
CA PHE A 273 7.01 11.12 -1.56
C PHE A 273 7.95 11.79 -2.57
N GLY A 274 8.06 11.21 -3.77
CA GLY A 274 8.95 11.68 -4.84
C GLY A 274 8.36 12.73 -5.79
N PHE A 275 7.05 13.01 -5.76
CA PHE A 275 6.37 13.81 -6.80
C PHE A 275 7.07 15.14 -7.10
N SER A 276 7.57 15.81 -6.07
CA SER A 276 8.14 17.14 -6.25
C SER A 276 9.47 17.10 -7.01
N GLY A 277 10.30 16.09 -6.76
CA GLY A 277 11.49 15.82 -7.56
C GLY A 277 11.14 15.32 -8.96
N ASP A 278 10.18 14.39 -9.05
CA ASP A 278 9.75 13.76 -10.30
C ASP A 278 9.17 14.78 -11.29
N PHE A 279 8.49 15.82 -10.79
CA PHE A 279 7.94 16.90 -11.61
C PHE A 279 9.04 17.83 -12.15
N GLN A 280 10.09 18.06 -11.37
CA GLN A 280 11.20 18.91 -11.77
C GLN A 280 12.14 18.20 -12.75
N ASN A 281 12.41 16.92 -12.51
CA ASN A 281 13.17 16.07 -13.42
C ASN A 281 12.66 14.62 -13.41
N SER A 282 12.02 14.23 -14.50
CA SER A 282 11.43 12.89 -14.68
C SER A 282 12.48 11.79 -14.89
N GLU A 283 13.74 12.13 -15.20
CA GLU A 283 14.81 11.14 -15.31
C GLU A 283 15.07 10.45 -13.97
N PHE A 284 14.89 11.15 -12.84
CA PHE A 284 15.04 10.55 -11.51
C PHE A 284 13.94 9.53 -11.21
N LEU A 285 12.72 9.76 -11.68
CA LEU A 285 11.62 8.78 -11.60
C LEU A 285 11.95 7.53 -12.42
N LEU A 286 12.44 7.71 -13.66
CA LEU A 286 12.82 6.59 -14.53
C LEU A 286 14.00 5.80 -13.93
N GLU A 287 15.01 6.47 -13.39
CA GLU A 287 16.12 5.85 -12.65
C GLU A 287 15.59 5.04 -11.46
N GLY A 288 14.66 5.60 -10.67
CA GLY A 288 14.02 4.93 -9.54
C GLY A 288 13.28 3.67 -9.94
N VAL A 289 12.51 3.72 -11.04
CA VAL A 289 11.82 2.54 -11.61
C VAL A 289 12.80 1.45 -12.04
N GLU A 290 13.93 1.81 -12.68
CA GLU A 290 14.93 0.83 -13.10
C GLU A 290 15.73 0.24 -11.93
N LEU A 291 16.00 1.02 -10.89
CA LEU A 291 16.56 0.54 -9.63
C LEU A 291 15.60 -0.45 -8.95
N MET A 292 14.33 -0.06 -8.79
CA MET A 292 13.28 -0.89 -8.21
C MET A 292 13.17 -2.25 -8.93
N LYS A 293 13.14 -2.27 -10.26
CA LYS A 293 13.12 -3.53 -11.03
C LYS A 293 14.31 -4.45 -10.74
N ARG A 294 15.51 -3.88 -10.52
CA ARG A 294 16.70 -4.66 -10.17
C ARG A 294 16.62 -5.18 -8.74
N MET A 295 16.13 -4.35 -7.82
CA MET A 295 15.97 -4.67 -6.40
C MET A 295 14.95 -5.78 -6.16
N LEU A 296 13.85 -5.80 -6.92
CA LEU A 296 12.75 -6.76 -6.76
C LEU A 296 12.86 -7.98 -7.69
N LYS A 297 14.02 -8.20 -8.32
CA LYS A 297 14.22 -9.28 -9.30
C LYS A 297 14.16 -10.68 -8.66
N GLY A 298 14.46 -10.82 -7.37
CA GLY A 298 14.59 -12.09 -6.66
C GLY A 298 13.29 -12.73 -6.17
N GLN A 299 12.15 -12.06 -6.34
CA GLN A 299 10.93 -12.34 -5.56
C GLN A 299 10.11 -13.56 -5.97
N LEU A 300 10.52 -14.28 -7.02
CA LEU A 300 9.67 -15.28 -7.65
C LEU A 300 9.55 -16.61 -6.88
N GLN A 301 10.24 -16.83 -5.75
CA GLN A 301 10.25 -18.13 -5.05
C GLN A 301 10.37 -18.08 -3.50
N VAL A 302 9.76 -17.10 -2.84
CA VAL A 302 9.92 -16.95 -1.38
C VAL A 302 8.74 -17.55 -0.62
N ASN A 303 9.00 -18.64 0.11
CA ASN A 303 8.03 -19.35 0.96
C ASN A 303 8.18 -19.04 2.47
N ALA A 304 8.90 -17.98 2.82
CA ALA A 304 9.18 -17.66 4.21
C ALA A 304 7.89 -17.28 4.97
N ARG A 305 7.86 -17.60 6.27
CA ARG A 305 6.63 -17.63 7.09
C ARG A 305 6.65 -16.57 8.19
N ARG A 306 7.01 -15.32 7.90
CA ARG A 306 7.08 -14.26 8.93
C ARG A 306 5.85 -13.34 8.84
N PRO A 307 5.17 -13.04 9.96
CA PRO A 307 4.11 -12.04 9.97
C PRO A 307 4.65 -10.67 9.53
N ALA A 308 3.88 -9.96 8.71
CA ALA A 308 4.23 -8.63 8.22
C ALA A 308 2.96 -7.82 7.97
N SER A 309 3.05 -6.50 8.13
CA SER A 309 1.97 -5.57 7.83
C SER A 309 2.55 -4.25 7.35
N SER A 310 1.89 -3.61 6.38
CA SER A 310 2.17 -2.23 5.95
C SER A 310 0.84 -1.56 5.64
N SER A 311 0.63 -0.34 6.08
CA SER A 311 -0.58 0.42 5.73
C SER A 311 -0.23 1.50 4.74
N ASP A 312 -1.09 1.71 3.75
CA ASP A 312 -0.94 2.83 2.81
C ASP A 312 -0.91 4.15 3.57
N TYR A 313 0.18 4.89 3.42
CA TYR A 313 0.27 6.24 3.99
C TYR A 313 -0.67 7.18 3.24
N ASP A 314 -1.38 8.05 3.97
CA ASP A 314 -2.33 8.96 3.37
C ASP A 314 -1.63 9.94 2.41
N THR A 315 -2.01 9.87 1.12
CA THR A 315 -1.43 10.69 0.05
C THR A 315 -1.49 12.19 0.33
N ILE A 316 -2.60 12.66 0.91
CA ILE A 316 -2.85 14.10 1.14
C ILE A 316 -1.93 14.59 2.25
N LYS A 317 -1.77 13.80 3.32
CA LYS A 317 -0.80 14.09 4.39
C LYS A 317 0.64 14.15 3.85
N ALA A 318 1.04 13.13 3.08
CA ALA A 318 2.39 13.09 2.50
C ALA A 318 2.64 14.29 1.57
N PHE A 319 1.65 14.63 0.73
CA PHE A 319 1.73 15.78 -0.16
C PHE A 319 2.04 17.08 0.61
N HIS A 320 1.27 17.37 1.66
CA HIS A 320 1.46 18.59 2.44
C HIS A 320 2.83 18.63 3.11
N GLU A 321 3.31 17.52 3.66
CA GLU A 321 4.64 17.45 4.27
C GLU A 321 5.74 17.74 3.25
N VAL A 322 5.73 17.02 2.13
CA VAL A 322 6.74 17.16 1.07
C VAL A 322 6.74 18.58 0.48
N GLN A 323 5.54 19.11 0.18
CA GLN A 323 5.41 20.47 -0.38
C GLN A 323 5.92 21.52 0.61
N GLN A 324 5.56 21.44 1.89
CA GLN A 324 6.02 22.40 2.91
C GLN A 324 7.53 22.34 3.08
N ARG A 325 8.11 21.14 3.13
CA ARG A 325 9.58 20.95 3.21
C ARG A 325 10.28 21.59 2.02
N ARG A 326 9.80 21.36 0.79
CA ARG A 326 10.37 22.01 -0.41
C ARG A 326 10.32 23.53 -0.32
N ILE A 327 9.14 24.09 -0.01
CA ILE A 327 8.94 25.54 -0.02
C ILE A 327 9.82 26.21 1.03
N SER A 328 9.83 25.66 2.26
CA SER A 328 10.58 26.23 3.39
C SER A 328 12.10 26.19 3.20
N SER A 329 12.61 25.19 2.47
CA SER A 329 14.05 25.03 2.21
C SER A 329 14.50 25.59 0.85
N ASN A 330 13.57 26.09 0.03
CA ASN A 330 13.81 26.44 -1.37
C ASN A 330 14.54 25.34 -2.15
N TRP A 331 14.16 24.08 -1.88
CA TRP A 331 14.82 22.91 -2.43
C TRP A 331 14.55 22.73 -3.93
N VAL A 332 15.58 22.26 -4.64
CA VAL A 332 15.56 21.92 -6.07
C VAL A 332 15.98 20.48 -6.24
N ALA A 333 15.30 19.76 -7.14
CA ALA A 333 15.57 18.36 -7.42
C ALA A 333 17.01 18.11 -7.84
N GLY A 334 17.56 16.97 -7.43
CA GLY A 334 18.95 16.60 -7.71
C GLY A 334 19.99 17.27 -6.82
N THR A 335 19.60 18.16 -5.90
CA THR A 335 20.52 18.74 -4.91
C THR A 335 20.85 17.68 -3.86
N PRO A 336 22.09 17.13 -3.83
CA PRO A 336 22.41 16.06 -2.90
C PRO A 336 22.45 16.60 -1.48
N SER A 337 21.80 15.90 -0.56
CA SER A 337 21.82 16.20 0.87
C SER A 337 22.36 15.04 1.70
N MET A 338 22.48 13.85 1.12
CA MET A 338 23.16 12.70 1.71
C MET A 338 24.68 12.81 1.53
N THR A 339 25.42 12.87 2.63
CA THR A 339 26.89 12.80 2.65
C THR A 339 27.36 11.50 3.29
N LYS A 340 28.65 11.16 3.12
CA LYS A 340 29.27 10.00 3.80
C LYS A 340 29.14 10.08 5.32
N ASP A 341 29.23 11.28 5.89
CA ASP A 341 29.09 11.51 7.32
C ASP A 341 27.65 11.29 7.78
N VAL A 342 26.66 11.74 6.98
CA VAL A 342 25.23 11.49 7.24
C VAL A 342 24.94 10.00 7.21
N ILE A 343 25.39 9.28 6.18
CA ILE A 343 25.20 7.82 6.06
C ILE A 343 25.85 7.08 7.24
N SER A 344 27.08 7.47 7.63
CA SER A 344 27.78 6.82 8.74
C SER A 344 27.07 7.03 10.07
N ARG A 345 26.56 8.25 10.32
CA ARG A 345 25.76 8.58 11.51
C ARG A 345 24.44 7.81 11.52
N ASP A 346 23.75 7.77 10.38
CA ASP A 346 22.48 7.06 10.23
C ASP A 346 22.66 5.55 10.53
N LEU A 347 23.71 4.91 9.99
CA LEU A 347 24.05 3.51 10.30
C LEU A 347 24.39 3.29 11.77
N GLU A 348 25.12 4.21 12.40
CA GLU A 348 25.44 4.13 13.82
C GLU A 348 24.18 4.25 14.70
N GLU A 349 23.24 5.13 14.35
CA GLU A 349 21.95 5.26 15.04
C GLU A 349 21.14 3.95 14.93
N LEU A 350 21.07 3.36 13.73
CA LEU A 350 20.37 2.08 13.52
C LEU A 350 21.00 0.93 14.31
N ARG A 351 22.33 0.84 14.38
CA ARG A 351 23.06 -0.16 15.21
C ARG A 351 22.74 -0.05 16.69
N ARG A 352 22.65 1.18 17.19
CA ARG A 352 22.40 1.47 18.61
C ARG A 352 20.93 1.33 19.00
N SER A 353 20.03 1.17 18.02
CA SER A 353 18.60 1.02 18.28
C SER A 353 18.29 -0.20 19.16
N PRO A 354 17.47 -0.05 20.22
CA PRO A 354 17.06 -1.16 21.09
C PRO A 354 16.40 -2.32 20.31
N TYR A 355 15.77 -2.01 19.17
CA TYR A 355 15.13 -2.99 18.29
C TYR A 355 16.12 -4.01 17.69
N ASN A 356 17.40 -3.63 17.52
CA ASN A 356 18.47 -4.54 17.08
C ASN A 356 19.14 -5.28 18.25
N GLN A 357 19.09 -4.74 19.48
CA GLN A 357 19.76 -5.32 20.65
C GLN A 357 18.96 -6.47 21.30
N VAL A 358 17.63 -6.46 21.19
CA VAL A 358 16.77 -7.55 21.70
C VAL A 358 16.85 -8.82 20.83
N ALA A 359 17.23 -8.68 19.56
CA ALA A 359 17.42 -9.81 18.65
C ALA A 359 18.79 -10.51 18.81
N ALA A 360 19.81 -9.80 19.30
CA ALA A 360 21.12 -10.39 19.59
C ALA A 360 21.15 -11.19 20.91
N THR A 361 20.05 -11.18 21.67
CA THR A 361 19.92 -11.86 22.98
C THR A 361 18.87 -12.98 23.00
N LYS A 362 18.39 -13.44 21.83
CA LYS A 362 17.54 -14.63 21.71
C LYS A 362 18.15 -15.71 20.85
#